data_AF-A0A7G9Y5Z3-F1
#
_entry.id   AF-A0A7G9Y5Z3-F1
#
_cell.length_a   1.000
_cell.length_b   1.000
_cell.length_c   1.000
_cell.angle_alpha   90.00
_cell.angle_beta   90.00
_cell.angle_gamma   90.00
#
_symmetry.space_group_name_H-M   'P 1'
#
loop_
_entity.id
_entity.type
_entity.pdbx_description
1 polymer ?
#
loop_
_entity_poly.entity_id
_entity_poly.type
_entity_poly.pdbx_seq_one_letter_code
_entity_poly.pdbx_strand_id
1 'polypeptide(L)'
;MECGLSSKKQKNVDEGDDNADKHGDCWIYIAKNADTKLHLAHSIGKRVQETADNLMKTTRKRCRMPTDGEKARFTSDGNDQYISAILKSFDRKTIDYGQIIKKRENGRVVGKIRSVVFGEMDAVDIDTVYIERSNLTMRLGISRLVRKSLCFSKCKDMLDCHIDLYQCSNNLIRVNSSLTIETKKG
;
A
#
# COMPACT_ATOMS: atom_id res chain seq x y z
N MET A 1 2.71 -2.43 4.57
CA MET A 1 3.64 -3.54 4.86
C MET A 1 4.66 -3.10 5.90
N GLU A 2 4.87 -3.85 6.98
CA GLU A 2 5.92 -3.56 7.95
C GLU A 2 7.32 -3.99 7.46
N CYS A 3 8.31 -3.12 7.68
CA CYS A 3 9.72 -3.29 7.40
C CYS A 3 10.54 -2.70 8.57
N GLY A 4 11.63 -3.36 8.95
CA GLY A 4 12.57 -2.76 9.90
C GLY A 4 13.35 -1.64 9.23
N LEU A 5 13.27 -0.42 9.76
CA LEU A 5 14.34 0.56 9.59
C LEU A 5 15.28 0.44 10.78
N SER A 6 16.52 0.94 10.64
CA SER A 6 17.28 1.62 11.71
C SER A 6 18.64 1.04 12.11
N SER A 7 19.53 1.97 12.50
CA SER A 7 20.71 1.78 13.34
C SER A 7 20.40 1.31 14.79
N LYS A 8 19.16 1.53 15.28
CA LYS A 8 18.60 1.15 16.61
C LYS A 8 17.29 0.35 16.43
N LYS A 9 17.23 -0.89 16.93
CA LYS A 9 16.01 -1.74 16.88
C LYS A 9 14.85 -1.08 17.63
N GLN A 10 13.60 -1.35 17.24
CA GLN A 10 12.40 -0.78 17.88
C GLN A 10 12.40 -0.90 19.41
N LYS A 11 12.88 -2.02 19.95
CA LYS A 11 13.02 -2.25 21.40
C LYS A 11 14.03 -1.36 22.14
N ASN A 12 14.82 -0.59 21.40
CA ASN A 12 15.89 0.29 21.92
C ASN A 12 15.62 1.77 21.54
N VAL A 13 14.41 2.09 21.06
CA VAL A 13 13.97 3.47 20.78
C VAL A 13 13.29 3.98 22.04
N ASP A 14 13.86 5.00 22.67
CA ASP A 14 13.32 5.61 23.89
C ASP A 14 12.33 6.75 23.54
N GLU A 15 11.35 7.01 24.41
CA GLU A 15 10.45 8.16 24.23
C GLU A 15 11.25 9.47 24.37
N GLY A 16 11.30 10.26 23.30
CA GLY A 16 12.06 11.52 23.25
C GLY A 16 13.37 11.48 22.45
N ASP A 17 13.73 10.34 21.83
CA ASP A 17 14.93 10.24 20.97
C ASP A 17 14.76 11.16 19.73
N ASP A 18 15.71 12.08 19.52
CA ASP A 18 15.78 12.91 18.31
C ASP A 18 15.84 11.98 17.09
N ASN A 19 14.83 12.04 16.20
CA ASN A 19 14.59 11.14 15.06
C ASN A 19 13.85 9.81 15.34
N ALA A 20 13.00 9.72 16.38
CA ALA A 20 12.12 8.55 16.61
C ALA A 20 11.25 8.17 15.39
N ASP A 21 10.96 9.12 14.50
CA ASP A 21 10.26 8.93 13.22
C ASP A 21 11.11 8.22 12.14
N LYS A 22 12.45 8.27 12.26
CA LYS A 22 13.44 7.65 11.35
C LYS A 22 14.04 6.35 11.88
N HIS A 23 13.79 6.02 13.14
CA HIS A 23 14.32 4.83 13.82
C HIS A 23 13.22 3.81 14.16
N GLY A 24 13.58 2.53 14.32
CA GLY A 24 12.66 1.44 14.63
C GLY A 24 11.84 0.93 13.43
N ASP A 25 10.69 0.31 13.71
CA ASP A 25 9.88 -0.30 12.66
C ASP A 25 9.17 0.77 11.81
N CYS A 26 9.05 0.47 10.52
CA CYS A 26 8.49 1.33 9.51
C CYS A 26 7.45 0.60 8.68
N TRP A 27 6.51 1.34 8.12
CA TRP A 27 5.43 0.85 7.31
C TRP A 27 5.51 1.46 5.92
N ILE A 28 5.50 0.58 4.91
CA ILE A 28 5.39 0.93 3.50
C ILE A 28 3.92 0.83 3.11
N TYR A 29 3.29 1.97 2.92
CA TYR A 29 1.94 2.13 2.41
C TYR A 29 2.01 2.14 0.89
N ILE A 30 1.12 1.42 0.20
CA ILE A 30 1.18 1.28 -1.26
C ILE A 30 -0.23 1.36 -1.84
N ALA A 31 -0.37 2.15 -2.88
CA ALA A 31 -1.55 2.20 -3.75
C ALA A 31 -1.21 1.51 -5.07
N LYS A 32 -2.04 0.53 -5.45
CA LYS A 32 -1.90 -0.22 -6.70
C LYS A 32 -3.22 -0.19 -7.45
N ASN A 33 -3.17 0.07 -8.75
CA ASN A 33 -4.35 -0.05 -9.60
C ASN A 33 -4.59 -1.54 -9.90
N ALA A 34 -5.80 -2.03 -9.66
CA ALA A 34 -6.13 -3.44 -9.84
C ALA A 34 -6.18 -3.84 -11.32
N ASP A 35 -6.60 -2.96 -12.23
CA ASP A 35 -6.79 -3.30 -13.65
C ASP A 35 -5.45 -3.22 -14.39
N THR A 36 -4.79 -2.07 -14.30
CA THR A 36 -3.51 -1.83 -15.00
C THR A 36 -2.31 -2.42 -14.28
N LYS A 37 -2.50 -2.94 -13.06
CA LYS A 37 -1.45 -3.47 -12.17
C LYS A 37 -0.35 -2.45 -11.82
N LEU A 38 -0.54 -1.18 -12.17
CA LEU A 38 0.42 -0.10 -11.89
C LEU A 38 0.56 0.12 -10.38
N HIS A 39 1.80 0.25 -9.93
CA HIS A 39 2.12 0.81 -8.62
C HIS A 39 1.94 2.33 -8.72
N LEU A 40 0.83 2.84 -8.19
CA LEU A 40 0.44 4.25 -8.34
C LEU A 40 1.27 5.16 -7.43
N ALA A 41 1.38 4.80 -6.16
CA ALA A 41 2.11 5.57 -5.16
C ALA A 41 2.52 4.69 -3.98
N HIS A 42 3.52 5.15 -3.24
CA HIS A 42 3.86 4.63 -1.92
C HIS A 42 4.10 5.78 -0.95
N SER A 43 4.03 5.46 0.35
CA SER A 43 4.48 6.34 1.42
C SER A 43 5.11 5.50 2.51
N ILE A 44 6.27 5.94 2.99
CA ILE A 44 7.04 5.21 4.00
C ILE A 44 7.00 6.03 5.29
N GLY A 45 6.72 5.38 6.42
CA GLY A 45 6.63 6.09 7.70
C GLY A 45 6.14 5.20 8.84
N LYS A 46 5.80 5.83 9.96
CA LYS A 46 5.13 5.15 11.07
C LYS A 46 3.70 4.79 10.68
N ARG A 47 3.06 3.89 11.43
CA ARG A 47 1.66 3.52 11.20
C ARG A 47 0.72 4.60 11.75
N VAL A 48 0.77 5.80 11.18
CA VAL A 48 0.06 7.00 11.64
C VAL A 48 -0.72 7.64 10.49
N GLN A 49 -1.71 8.48 10.82
CA GLN A 49 -2.59 9.16 9.87
C GLN A 49 -1.83 9.91 8.77
N GLU A 50 -0.74 10.60 9.12
CA GLU A 50 0.06 11.38 8.17
C GLU A 50 0.61 10.52 7.02
N THR A 51 1.02 9.28 7.30
CA THR A 51 1.56 8.39 6.25
C THR A 51 0.45 7.95 5.28
N ALA A 52 -0.77 7.72 5.78
CA ALA A 52 -1.93 7.44 4.93
C ALA A 52 -2.34 8.66 4.10
N ASP A 53 -2.34 9.86 4.69
CA ASP A 53 -2.63 11.12 4.01
C ASP A 53 -1.65 11.38 2.86
N ASN A 54 -0.35 11.15 3.09
CA ASN A 54 0.69 11.30 2.08
C ASN A 54 0.53 10.31 0.92
N LEU A 55 0.14 9.06 1.19
CA LEU A 55 -0.19 8.09 0.16
C LEU A 55 -1.36 8.57 -0.71
N MET A 56 -2.47 8.98 -0.08
CA MET A 56 -3.67 9.38 -0.82
C MET A 56 -3.46 10.68 -1.59
N LYS A 57 -2.73 11.65 -1.03
CA LYS A 57 -2.34 12.89 -1.71
C LYS A 57 -1.56 12.62 -3.00
N THR A 58 -0.58 11.71 -2.94
CA THR A 58 0.22 11.32 -4.11
C THR A 58 -0.62 10.52 -5.12
N THR A 59 -1.50 9.65 -4.65
CA THR A 59 -2.43 8.89 -5.50
C THR A 59 -3.34 9.83 -6.28
N ARG A 60 -3.98 10.79 -5.60
CA ARG A 60 -4.83 11.83 -6.20
C ARG A 60 -4.11 12.61 -7.29
N LYS A 61 -2.86 13.00 -7.07
CA LYS A 61 -2.05 13.74 -8.05
C LYS A 61 -1.77 12.94 -9.34
N ARG A 62 -1.74 11.61 -9.25
CA ARG A 62 -1.37 10.70 -10.34
C ARG A 62 -2.57 10.06 -11.03
N CYS A 63 -3.78 10.33 -10.56
CA CYS A 63 -5.02 9.76 -11.09
C CYS A 63 -5.94 10.87 -11.59
N ARG A 64 -6.82 10.53 -12.54
CA ARG A 64 -7.90 11.42 -12.96
C ARG A 64 -8.83 11.70 -11.78
N MET A 65 -9.35 12.92 -11.68
CA MET A 65 -10.34 13.26 -10.66
C MET A 65 -11.62 12.47 -10.92
N PRO A 66 -12.11 11.69 -9.93
CA PRO A 66 -13.39 11.00 -10.07
C PRO A 66 -14.55 11.99 -10.01
N THR A 67 -15.65 11.63 -10.68
CA THR A 67 -16.90 12.39 -10.70
C THR A 67 -18.03 11.51 -10.20
N ASP A 68 -19.23 12.08 -10.00
CA ASP A 68 -20.39 11.31 -9.53
C ASP A 68 -20.83 10.23 -10.54
N GLY A 69 -20.64 10.48 -11.84
CA GLY A 69 -20.91 9.51 -12.91
C GLY A 69 -19.77 8.53 -13.18
N GLU A 70 -18.55 8.84 -12.76
CA GLU A 70 -17.36 8.00 -12.95
C GLU A 70 -16.55 7.95 -11.66
N LYS A 71 -17.09 7.20 -10.69
CA LYS A 71 -16.54 7.08 -9.35
C LYS A 71 -15.23 6.30 -9.34
N ALA A 72 -14.33 6.65 -8.42
CA ALA A 72 -13.15 5.84 -8.13
C ALA A 72 -13.49 4.81 -7.05
N ARG A 73 -13.01 3.57 -7.24
CA ARG A 73 -13.20 2.47 -6.31
C ARG A 73 -11.92 2.19 -5.53
N PHE A 74 -12.04 2.12 -4.20
CA PHE A 74 -10.93 1.76 -3.33
C PHE A 74 -11.25 0.49 -2.53
N THR A 75 -10.23 -0.34 -2.33
CA THR A 75 -10.27 -1.45 -1.37
C THR A 75 -9.03 -1.40 -0.50
N SER A 76 -9.18 -1.66 0.80
CA SER A 76 -8.05 -1.76 1.71
C SER A 76 -8.28 -2.79 2.81
N ASP A 77 -7.27 -3.01 3.66
CA ASP A 77 -7.48 -3.67 4.93
C ASP A 77 -8.28 -2.76 5.89
N GLY A 78 -8.64 -3.30 7.06
CA GLY A 78 -9.33 -2.57 8.13
C GLY A 78 -8.47 -1.56 8.88
N ASN A 79 -7.57 -0.84 8.21
CA ASN A 79 -6.87 0.29 8.81
C ASN A 79 -7.69 1.57 8.65
N ASP A 80 -8.23 2.06 9.76
CA ASP A 80 -9.14 3.22 9.79
C ASP A 80 -8.51 4.51 9.27
N GLN A 81 -7.17 4.60 9.25
CA GLN A 81 -6.44 5.76 8.73
C GLN A 81 -6.78 6.07 7.26
N TYR A 82 -7.13 5.04 6.48
CA TYR A 82 -7.50 5.22 5.08
C TYR A 82 -8.83 5.96 4.91
N ILE A 83 -9.76 5.82 5.86
CA ILE A 83 -11.05 6.49 5.83
C ILE A 83 -10.84 8.00 5.78
N SER A 84 -10.12 8.53 6.77
CA SER A 84 -9.82 9.96 6.87
C SER A 84 -8.96 10.45 5.71
N ALA A 85 -7.97 9.66 5.27
CA ALA A 85 -7.08 10.04 4.18
C ALA A 85 -7.79 10.16 2.82
N ILE A 86 -8.74 9.25 2.55
CA ILE A 86 -9.56 9.26 1.33
C ILE A 86 -10.48 10.49 1.35
N LEU A 87 -11.21 10.72 2.44
CA LEU A 87 -12.14 11.86 2.57
C LEU A 87 -11.43 13.22 2.54
N LYS A 88 -10.17 13.29 2.94
CA LYS A 88 -9.33 14.50 2.81
C LYS A 88 -8.91 14.78 1.36
N SER A 89 -8.84 13.74 0.53
CA SER A 89 -8.31 13.81 -0.83
C SER A 89 -9.40 13.86 -1.91
N PHE A 90 -10.57 13.26 -1.65
CA PHE A 90 -11.65 13.10 -2.61
C PHE A 90 -12.99 13.46 -1.97
N ASP A 91 -13.94 13.89 -2.79
CA ASP A 91 -15.33 14.08 -2.34
C ASP A 91 -15.97 12.71 -2.11
N ARG A 92 -16.69 12.56 -1.00
CA ARG A 92 -17.35 11.31 -0.61
C ARG A 92 -18.32 10.81 -1.68
N LYS A 93 -18.97 11.70 -2.43
CA LYS A 93 -19.94 11.33 -3.48
C LYS A 93 -19.29 10.65 -4.68
N THR A 94 -18.02 10.95 -4.96
CA THR A 94 -17.31 10.46 -6.15
C THR A 94 -16.51 9.18 -5.88
N ILE A 95 -16.65 8.58 -4.70
CA ILE A 95 -15.86 7.43 -4.26
C ILE A 95 -16.76 6.29 -3.77
N ASP A 96 -16.42 5.08 -4.18
CA ASP A 96 -16.87 3.85 -3.53
C ASP A 96 -15.68 3.21 -2.79
N TYR A 97 -15.87 2.84 -1.53
CA TYR A 97 -14.79 2.33 -0.68
C TYR A 97 -15.23 1.14 0.16
N GLY A 98 -14.49 0.04 0.03
CA GLY A 98 -14.67 -1.18 0.80
C GLY A 98 -13.44 -1.56 1.62
N GLN A 99 -13.68 -2.20 2.75
CA GLN A 99 -12.63 -2.77 3.60
C GLN A 99 -12.80 -4.28 3.75
N ILE A 100 -11.67 -4.97 3.80
CA ILE A 100 -11.60 -6.39 4.12
C ILE A 100 -10.84 -6.61 5.42
N ILE A 101 -11.52 -7.19 6.41
CA ILE A 101 -10.97 -7.49 7.73
C ILE A 101 -10.83 -9.01 7.85
N LYS A 102 -9.60 -9.48 8.00
CA LYS A 102 -9.31 -10.91 8.20
C LYS A 102 -9.49 -11.26 9.67
N LYS A 103 -10.44 -12.16 9.97
CA LYS A 103 -10.53 -12.78 11.30
C LYS A 103 -9.40 -13.78 11.46
N ARG A 104 -8.69 -13.69 12.59
CA ARG A 104 -7.59 -14.60 12.91
C ARG A 104 -7.82 -15.26 14.25
N GLU A 105 -7.55 -16.56 14.31
CA GLU A 105 -7.52 -17.36 15.53
C GLU A 105 -6.20 -18.12 15.53
N ASN A 106 -5.47 -18.09 16.66
CA ASN A 106 -4.17 -18.74 16.80
C ASN A 106 -3.17 -18.39 15.67
N GLY A 107 -3.20 -17.14 15.21
CA GLY A 107 -2.34 -16.64 14.12
C GLY A 107 -2.75 -17.05 12.70
N ARG A 108 -3.71 -17.96 12.55
CA ARG A 108 -4.25 -18.41 11.25
C ARG A 108 -5.47 -17.58 10.86
N VAL A 109 -5.66 -17.35 9.56
CA VAL A 109 -6.84 -16.66 9.04
C VAL A 109 -7.99 -17.65 8.97
N VAL A 110 -9.03 -17.41 9.75
CA VAL A 110 -10.23 -18.28 9.83
C VAL A 110 -11.42 -17.72 9.05
N GLY A 111 -11.36 -16.44 8.67
CA GLY A 111 -12.42 -15.81 7.89
C GLY A 111 -12.05 -14.44 7.36
N LYS A 112 -12.91 -13.91 6.51
CA LYS A 112 -12.80 -12.57 5.90
C LYS A 112 -14.16 -11.88 6.04
N ILE A 113 -14.20 -10.75 6.73
CA ILE A 113 -15.35 -9.84 6.73
C ILE A 113 -15.10 -8.81 5.65
N ARG A 114 -16.09 -8.57 4.79
CA ARG A 114 -16.05 -7.51 3.78
C ARG A 114 -17.12 -6.50 4.15
N SER A 115 -16.75 -5.23 4.22
CA SER A 115 -17.64 -4.14 4.60
C SER A 115 -17.53 -3.03 3.58
N VAL A 116 -18.67 -2.54 3.10
CA VAL A 116 -18.74 -1.26 2.37
C VAL A 116 -18.67 -0.16 3.42
N VAL A 117 -17.74 0.77 3.25
CA VAL A 117 -17.58 1.92 4.14
C VAL A 117 -18.28 3.14 3.54
N PHE A 118 -18.08 3.39 2.25
CA PHE A 118 -18.70 4.47 1.48
C PHE A 118 -19.15 4.00 0.11
N GLY A 119 -20.16 4.68 -0.43
CA GLY A 119 -20.64 4.44 -1.80
C GLY A 119 -21.33 3.09 -1.96
N GLU A 120 -21.25 2.55 -3.17
CA GLU A 120 -21.92 1.31 -3.55
C GLU A 120 -20.92 0.34 -4.18
N MET A 121 -20.76 -0.84 -3.57
CA MET A 121 -19.89 -1.91 -4.07
C MET A 121 -20.51 -3.26 -3.77
N ASP A 122 -20.31 -4.23 -4.66
CA ASP A 122 -20.56 -5.63 -4.33
C ASP A 122 -19.50 -6.10 -3.34
N ALA A 123 -19.93 -6.77 -2.27
CA ALA A 123 -19.01 -7.39 -1.32
C ALA A 123 -18.03 -8.34 -2.01
N VAL A 124 -18.41 -9.03 -3.09
CA VAL A 124 -17.56 -9.96 -3.84
C VAL A 124 -16.36 -9.26 -4.51
N ASP A 125 -16.48 -7.97 -4.81
CA ASP A 125 -15.41 -7.17 -5.42
C ASP A 125 -14.42 -6.59 -4.41
N ILE A 126 -14.78 -6.60 -3.11
CA ILE A 126 -13.92 -6.07 -2.04
C ILE A 126 -12.81 -7.08 -1.68
N ASP A 127 -11.67 -7.00 -2.39
CA ASP A 127 -10.49 -7.81 -2.10
C ASP A 127 -9.20 -6.99 -1.98
N THR A 128 -8.18 -7.61 -1.36
CA THR A 128 -6.80 -7.10 -1.24
C THR A 128 -5.76 -8.05 -1.85
N VAL A 129 -6.17 -9.03 -2.64
CA VAL A 129 -5.32 -10.08 -3.22
C VAL A 129 -4.19 -9.46 -4.04
N TYR A 130 -4.47 -8.44 -4.85
CA TYR A 130 -3.45 -7.81 -5.68
C TYR A 130 -2.39 -7.07 -4.87
N ILE A 131 -2.79 -6.35 -3.81
CA ILE A 131 -1.83 -5.63 -2.97
C ILE A 131 -1.05 -6.61 -2.08
N GLU A 132 -1.67 -7.69 -1.62
CA GLU A 132 -1.01 -8.77 -0.89
C GLU A 132 0.03 -9.50 -1.74
N ARG A 133 -0.31 -9.81 -2.99
CA ARG A 133 0.63 -10.40 -3.94
C ARG A 133 1.78 -9.45 -4.25
N SER A 134 1.48 -8.16 -4.47
CA SER A 134 2.51 -7.13 -4.68
C SER A 134 3.47 -7.06 -3.48
N ASN A 135 2.90 -7.08 -2.27
CA ASN A 135 3.66 -7.11 -1.01
C ASN A 135 4.58 -8.34 -0.94
N LEU A 136 4.08 -9.52 -1.28
CA LEU A 136 4.90 -10.73 -1.33
C LEU A 136 6.04 -10.60 -2.36
N THR A 137 5.75 -10.15 -3.57
CA THR A 137 6.75 -9.95 -4.63
C THR A 137 7.85 -9.00 -4.20
N MET A 138 7.51 -7.87 -3.57
CA MET A 138 8.51 -6.94 -3.04
C MET A 138 9.36 -7.57 -1.95
N ARG A 139 8.77 -8.33 -1.01
CA ARG A 139 9.54 -9.01 0.05
C ARG A 139 10.53 -10.04 -0.49
N LEU A 140 10.19 -10.71 -1.59
CA LEU A 140 11.05 -11.70 -2.23
C LEU A 140 12.12 -11.05 -3.12
N GLY A 141 11.77 -9.97 -3.82
CA GLY A 141 12.66 -9.31 -4.78
C GLY A 141 13.60 -8.26 -4.17
N ILE A 142 13.25 -7.71 -3.01
CA ILE A 142 14.02 -6.65 -2.35
C ILE A 142 14.63 -7.20 -1.07
N SER A 143 15.95 -7.39 -1.08
CA SER A 143 16.71 -7.92 0.07
C SER A 143 16.49 -7.13 1.36
N ARG A 144 16.25 -5.81 1.25
CA ARG A 144 15.96 -4.90 2.37
C ARG A 144 14.64 -5.19 3.08
N LEU A 145 13.69 -5.83 2.41
CA LEU A 145 12.35 -6.13 2.93
C LEU A 145 12.23 -7.57 3.45
N VAL A 146 13.30 -8.37 3.33
CA VAL A 146 13.37 -9.73 3.84
C VAL A 146 13.37 -9.69 5.37
N ARG A 147 12.46 -10.46 5.97
CA ARG A 147 12.29 -10.52 7.43
C ARG A 147 13.52 -11.16 8.07
N LYS A 148 14.02 -10.56 9.17
CA LYS A 148 15.20 -11.03 9.92
C LYS A 148 16.48 -11.12 9.07
N SER A 149 16.60 -10.30 8.02
CA SER A 149 17.82 -10.16 7.23
C SER A 149 18.75 -9.10 7.80
N LEU A 150 20.06 -9.20 7.49
CA LEU A 150 21.06 -8.15 7.77
C LEU A 150 21.00 -7.00 6.75
N CYS A 151 20.25 -7.15 5.64
CA CYS A 151 20.18 -6.18 4.55
C CYS A 151 19.21 -5.01 4.81
N PHE A 152 18.76 -4.78 6.04
CA PHE A 152 17.78 -3.74 6.35
C PHE A 152 18.31 -2.32 6.04
N SER A 153 17.41 -1.39 5.74
CA SER A 153 17.77 0.01 5.54
C SER A 153 18.01 0.70 6.88
N LYS A 154 19.15 1.37 7.03
CA LYS A 154 19.47 2.18 8.22
C LYS A 154 18.79 3.56 8.21
N CYS A 155 18.48 4.05 7.01
CA CYS A 155 17.86 5.35 6.77
C CYS A 155 16.55 5.17 6.01
N LYS A 156 15.52 5.91 6.42
CA LYS A 156 14.20 5.94 5.79
C LYS A 156 14.28 6.40 4.33
N ASP A 157 15.00 7.47 4.06
CA ASP A 157 15.10 8.08 2.73
C ASP A 157 15.74 7.11 1.73
N MET A 158 16.74 6.35 2.17
CA MET A 158 17.35 5.30 1.34
C MET A 158 16.40 4.13 1.05
N LEU A 159 15.46 3.84 1.96
CA LEU A 159 14.40 2.88 1.68
C LEU A 159 13.42 3.46 0.66
N ASP A 160 13.04 4.73 0.81
CA ASP A 160 12.14 5.46 -0.10
C ASP A 160 12.70 5.48 -1.53
N CYS A 161 13.95 5.93 -1.71
CA CYS A 161 14.62 5.91 -3.02
C CYS A 161 14.68 4.49 -3.64
N HIS A 162 14.82 3.45 -2.81
CA HIS A 162 14.81 2.08 -3.33
C HIS A 162 13.41 1.64 -3.80
N ILE A 163 12.35 2.05 -3.09
CA ILE A 163 10.97 1.77 -3.50
C ILE A 163 10.60 2.61 -4.73
N ASP A 164 11.13 3.83 -4.91
CA ASP A 164 11.01 4.59 -6.16
C ASP A 164 11.59 3.85 -7.36
N LEU A 165 12.81 3.32 -7.23
CA LEU A 165 13.43 2.49 -8.27
C LEU A 165 12.61 1.24 -8.56
N TYR A 166 12.09 0.59 -7.53
CA TYR A 166 11.20 -0.56 -7.70
C TYR A 166 9.90 -0.17 -8.41
N GLN A 167 9.29 0.97 -8.07
CA GLN A 167 8.09 1.48 -8.73
C GLN A 167 8.34 1.72 -10.22
N CYS A 168 9.47 2.36 -10.56
CA CYS A 168 9.90 2.56 -11.94
C CYS A 168 10.07 1.21 -12.69
N SER A 169 10.82 0.28 -12.11
CA SER A 169 11.04 -1.04 -12.70
C SER A 169 9.73 -1.82 -12.89
N ASN A 170 8.84 -1.80 -11.89
CA ASN A 170 7.54 -2.48 -11.96
C ASN A 170 6.64 -1.88 -13.05
N ASN A 171 6.62 -0.56 -13.19
CA ASN A 171 5.68 0.12 -14.08
C ASN A 171 6.17 0.20 -15.53
N LEU A 172 7.48 0.31 -15.75
CA LEU A 172 8.04 0.65 -17.07
C LEU A 172 8.92 -0.44 -17.69
N ILE A 173 9.41 -1.40 -16.90
CA ILE A 173 10.37 -2.41 -17.37
C ILE A 173 9.76 -3.81 -17.34
N ARG A 174 9.07 -4.16 -16.25
CA ARG A 174 8.50 -5.51 -16.09
C ARG A 174 7.24 -5.67 -16.92
N VAL A 175 7.28 -6.62 -17.85
CA VAL A 175 6.10 -7.07 -18.59
C VAL A 175 5.20 -7.90 -17.66
N ASN A 176 3.90 -7.61 -17.70
CA ASN A 176 2.91 -8.39 -16.98
C ASN A 176 2.18 -9.32 -17.95
N SER A 177 2.37 -10.63 -17.77
CA SER A 177 1.76 -11.65 -18.62
C SER A 177 0.23 -11.61 -18.60
N SER A 178 -0.40 -11.18 -17.50
CA SER A 178 -1.86 -11.06 -17.42
C SER A 178 -2.41 -9.85 -18.19
N LEU A 179 -1.55 -8.95 -18.66
CA LEU A 179 -1.91 -7.77 -19.46
C LEU A 179 -1.41 -7.90 -20.91
N THR A 180 -0.80 -9.03 -21.26
CA THR A 180 -0.31 -9.26 -22.63
C THR A 180 -1.50 -9.38 -23.57
N ILE A 181 -1.49 -8.57 -24.63
CA ILE A 181 -2.47 -8.63 -25.70
C ILE A 181 -1.95 -9.58 -26.76
N GLU A 182 -2.74 -10.58 -27.15
CA GLU A 182 -2.41 -11.45 -28.27
C GLU A 182 -2.46 -10.65 -29.58
N THR A 183 -1.32 -10.41 -30.18
CA THR A 183 -1.26 -9.90 -31.55
C THR A 183 -1.36 -11.09 -32.51
N LYS A 184 -2.32 -11.03 -33.45
CA LYS A 184 -2.35 -12.00 -34.56
C LYS A 184 -1.03 -11.87 -35.32
N LYS A 185 -0.28 -12.97 -35.41
CA LYS A 185 0.88 -13.04 -36.32
C LYS A 185 0.35 -12.79 -37.73
N GLY A 186 0.89 -11.76 -38.38
CA GLY A 186 0.67 -11.50 -39.80
C GLY A 186 1.29 -12.57 -40.68
#